data_AF-A0A2E9APY7-F1
#
_entry.id   AF-A0A2E9APY7-F1
#
_cell.length_a   1.000
_cell.length_b   1.000
_cell.length_c   1.000
_cell.angle_alpha   90.00
_cell.angle_beta   90.00
_cell.angle_gamma   90.00
#
_symmetry.space_group_name_H-M   'P 1'
#
loop_
_entity.id
_entity.type
_entity.pdbx_description
1 polymer ?
#
loop_
_entity_poly.entity_id
_entity_poly.type
_entity_poly.pdbx_seq_one_letter_code
_entity_poly.pdbx_strand_id
1 'polypeptide(L)'
;MAMESVPESKTLHIPKLRRRWQILVLQLISTASLMMIMKRMNSVFGSCTDEFIQDSGGIDSTYWCPAYEHTRGLKYWSESDTVDLVLPDFVHGLTDTSGTPLTGDATFVAPVLLCIAITAIWVYILHQPEKIQTWANRIITWGFLAWMALPFLLSWIYQIVVAGPHLPFGNENPNLNHIGKLWDPFMFAFELIFLGIVFAPILAGLMGIWGLSKRMVTWAVGYFLMVVGIHAMLTFEGITDAVDVGLQPLPAQIGDATLYGGLFSPLSLTLISIAILIIVFMESALAVISHLEYAAMLPEDAKRNPEYVNQFNNVVNSHLVHMTVITAVVMLTTAIAIEFDDFLISLVGLLEGSQWSGQVSESLELQLTYGKVISAGLFLLVVAGMRFVLPWQRLTGIIETGMSRLRND
;
A
#
# COMPACT_ATOMS: atom_id res chain seq x y z
N MET A 1 40.97 17.24 -26.95
CA MET A 1 39.56 17.20 -27.39
C MET A 1 38.78 17.92 -26.31
N ALA A 2 38.27 19.13 -26.58
CA ALA A 2 37.50 19.86 -25.59
C ALA A 2 36.21 19.07 -25.31
N MET A 3 36.07 18.52 -24.12
CA MET A 3 34.81 17.86 -23.73
C MET A 3 33.72 18.92 -23.75
N GLU A 4 32.70 18.70 -24.57
CA GLU A 4 31.50 19.52 -24.60
C GLU A 4 30.90 19.53 -23.19
N SER A 5 30.77 20.72 -22.60
CA SER A 5 30.25 20.84 -21.25
C SER A 5 28.77 20.42 -21.22
N VAL A 6 28.43 19.54 -20.29
CA VAL A 6 27.04 19.11 -20.11
C VAL A 6 26.20 20.32 -19.70
N PRO A 7 25.05 20.60 -20.35
CA PRO A 7 24.19 21.70 -19.94
C PRO A 7 23.73 21.51 -18.50
N GLU A 8 23.59 22.60 -17.73
CA GLU A 8 23.30 22.52 -16.29
C GLU A 8 22.04 21.70 -15.95
N SER A 9 21.06 21.65 -16.85
CA SER A 9 19.83 20.84 -16.73
C SER A 9 20.09 19.33 -16.78
N LYS A 10 21.20 18.89 -17.37
CA LYS A 10 21.62 17.50 -17.52
C LYS A 10 22.76 17.11 -16.56
N THR A 11 22.99 17.89 -15.51
CA THR A 11 23.94 17.52 -14.45
C THR A 11 23.33 16.51 -13.48
N LEU A 12 24.17 15.72 -12.80
CA LEU A 12 23.74 14.72 -11.80
C LEU A 12 23.57 15.31 -10.39
N HIS A 13 23.49 16.64 -10.25
CA HIS A 13 23.16 17.26 -8.97
C HIS A 13 21.71 16.95 -8.57
N ILE A 14 21.50 16.52 -7.34
CA ILE A 14 20.19 16.03 -6.83
C ILE A 14 19.01 16.96 -7.16
N PRO A 15 19.07 18.29 -6.96
CA PRO A 15 17.92 19.17 -7.23
C PRO A 15 17.49 19.20 -8.69
N LYS A 16 18.43 19.01 -9.62
CA LYS A 16 18.18 18.96 -11.06
C LYS A 16 17.80 17.54 -11.49
N LEU A 17 18.47 16.54 -10.92
CA LEU A 17 18.23 15.12 -11.20
C LEU A 17 16.81 14.69 -10.83
N ARG A 18 16.27 15.16 -9.68
CA ARG A 18 14.88 14.90 -9.27
C ARG A 18 13.84 15.45 -10.25
N ARG A 19 14.18 16.45 -11.06
CA ARG A 19 13.28 17.04 -12.08
C ARG A 19 13.41 16.37 -13.44
N ARG A 20 14.31 15.40 -13.60
CA ARG A 20 14.41 14.64 -14.85
C ARG A 20 13.22 13.71 -14.99
N TRP A 21 12.72 13.59 -16.22
CA TRP A 21 11.56 12.77 -16.54
C TRP A 21 11.74 11.31 -16.09
N GLN A 22 12.94 10.72 -16.20
CA GLN A 22 13.19 9.32 -15.82
C GLN A 22 12.93 9.06 -14.33
N ILE A 23 13.47 9.93 -13.47
CA ILE A 23 13.30 9.83 -12.02
C ILE A 23 11.86 10.20 -11.64
N LEU A 24 11.29 11.24 -12.26
CA LEU A 24 9.89 11.61 -12.05
C LEU A 24 8.93 10.49 -12.43
N VAL A 25 9.17 9.79 -13.54
CA VAL A 25 8.35 8.63 -13.95
C VAL A 25 8.39 7.54 -12.90
N LEU A 26 9.57 7.18 -12.39
CA LEU A 26 9.66 6.17 -11.31
C LEU A 26 8.97 6.63 -10.01
N GLN A 27 9.08 7.93 -9.65
CA GLN A 27 8.40 8.50 -8.48
C GLN A 27 6.87 8.52 -8.66
N LEU A 28 6.39 8.83 -9.85
CA LEU A 28 4.96 8.82 -10.18
C LEU A 28 4.43 7.40 -10.24
N ILE A 29 5.16 6.44 -10.83
CA ILE A 29 4.78 5.02 -10.85
C ILE A 29 4.69 4.49 -9.43
N SER A 30 5.70 4.70 -8.59
CA SER A 30 5.69 4.26 -7.17
C SER A 30 4.55 4.88 -6.38
N THR A 31 4.30 6.19 -6.54
CA THR A 31 3.19 6.87 -5.86
C THR A 31 1.83 6.35 -6.35
N ALA A 32 1.66 6.20 -7.66
CA ALA A 32 0.42 5.68 -8.25
C ALA A 32 0.15 4.23 -7.83
N SER A 33 1.18 3.37 -7.86
CA SER A 33 1.05 1.99 -7.39
C SER A 33 0.68 1.94 -5.91
N LEU A 34 1.29 2.78 -5.06
CA LEU A 34 0.95 2.85 -3.64
C LEU A 34 -0.53 3.17 -3.40
N MET A 35 -1.07 4.15 -4.13
CA MET A 35 -2.49 4.52 -4.05
C MET A 35 -3.39 3.42 -4.61
N MET A 36 -2.99 2.77 -5.69
CA MET A 36 -3.72 1.65 -6.27
C MET A 36 -3.73 0.42 -5.35
N ILE A 37 -2.64 0.14 -4.61
CA ILE A 37 -2.62 -0.93 -3.59
C ILE A 37 -3.69 -0.64 -2.55
N MET A 38 -3.69 0.55 -1.95
CA MET A 38 -4.68 0.95 -0.93
C MET A 38 -6.11 0.82 -1.44
N LYS A 39 -6.39 1.32 -2.66
CA LYS A 39 -7.71 1.16 -3.30
C LYS A 39 -8.09 -0.32 -3.47
N ARG A 40 -7.16 -1.16 -3.93
CA ARG A 40 -7.42 -2.59 -4.12
C ARG A 40 -7.58 -3.34 -2.80
N MET A 41 -6.77 -3.03 -1.79
CA MET A 41 -6.93 -3.58 -0.45
C MET A 41 -8.29 -3.22 0.14
N ASN A 42 -8.72 -1.97 0.01
CA ASN A 42 -10.05 -1.57 0.49
C ASN A 42 -11.18 -2.27 -0.26
N SER A 43 -11.07 -2.41 -1.59
CA SER A 43 -12.09 -3.09 -2.38
C SER A 43 -12.23 -4.58 -2.04
N VAL A 44 -11.19 -5.23 -1.51
CA VAL A 44 -11.17 -6.68 -1.24
C VAL A 44 -11.32 -6.98 0.25
N PHE A 45 -10.77 -6.14 1.12
CA PHE A 45 -10.67 -6.36 2.57
C PHE A 45 -11.32 -5.23 3.39
N GLY A 46 -12.08 -4.33 2.74
CA GLY A 46 -12.70 -3.16 3.38
C GLY A 46 -13.92 -3.51 4.22
N SER A 47 -14.70 -4.53 3.86
CA SER A 47 -15.92 -4.93 4.56
C SER A 47 -15.70 -6.12 5.49
N CYS A 48 -16.49 -6.17 6.56
CA CYS A 48 -16.62 -7.36 7.41
C CYS A 48 -17.40 -8.49 6.71
N THR A 49 -17.41 -9.70 7.29
CA THR A 49 -18.20 -10.84 6.80
C THR A 49 -19.70 -10.60 6.97
N ASP A 50 -20.52 -11.07 6.03
CA ASP A 50 -21.98 -10.85 6.08
C ASP A 50 -22.62 -11.43 7.35
N GLU A 51 -22.10 -12.54 7.86
CA GLU A 51 -22.53 -13.17 9.11
C GLU A 51 -22.29 -12.26 10.31
N PHE A 52 -21.09 -11.68 10.43
CA PHE A 52 -20.77 -10.73 11.49
C PHE A 52 -21.65 -9.47 11.46
N ILE A 53 -22.00 -9.00 10.25
CA ILE A 53 -22.90 -7.86 10.07
C ILE A 53 -24.32 -8.21 10.55
N GLN A 54 -24.80 -9.41 10.23
CA GLN A 54 -26.12 -9.87 10.67
C GLN A 54 -26.19 -10.03 12.18
N ASP A 55 -25.17 -10.63 12.79
CA ASP A 55 -25.06 -10.81 14.25
C ASP A 55 -24.96 -9.47 14.99
N SER A 56 -24.37 -8.46 14.33
CA SER A 56 -24.27 -7.10 14.86
C SER A 56 -25.55 -6.27 14.71
N GLY A 57 -26.66 -6.85 14.23
CA GLY A 57 -27.95 -6.16 14.08
C GLY A 57 -28.23 -5.62 12.67
N GLY A 58 -27.44 -6.02 11.66
CA GLY A 58 -27.66 -5.71 10.25
C GLY A 58 -26.82 -4.57 9.70
N ILE A 59 -26.95 -4.30 8.39
CA ILE A 59 -26.13 -3.30 7.66
C ILE A 59 -26.35 -1.87 8.19
N ASP A 60 -27.57 -1.58 8.67
CA ASP A 60 -27.99 -0.27 9.15
C ASP A 60 -27.66 -0.04 10.63
N SER A 61 -27.16 -1.05 11.34
CA SER A 61 -26.78 -0.89 12.75
C SER A 61 -25.40 -0.26 12.88
N THR A 62 -25.19 0.43 14.01
CA THR A 62 -23.90 0.99 14.37
C THR A 62 -23.07 -0.07 15.08
N TYR A 63 -22.09 -0.65 14.37
CA TYR A 63 -21.20 -1.66 14.91
C TYR A 63 -19.74 -1.39 14.55
N TRP A 64 -18.83 -1.91 15.37
CA TRP A 64 -17.40 -1.84 15.10
C TRP A 64 -16.99 -2.94 14.11
N CYS A 65 -16.27 -2.57 13.06
CA CYS A 65 -15.76 -3.49 12.05
C CYS A 65 -14.23 -3.38 12.00
N PRO A 66 -13.46 -4.45 12.28
CA PRO A 66 -11.99 -4.43 12.24
C PRO A 66 -11.41 -4.48 10.82
N ALA A 67 -12.25 -4.46 9.79
CA ALA A 67 -11.83 -4.47 8.39
C ALA A 67 -11.10 -3.17 7.98
N TYR A 68 -10.61 -3.15 6.74
CA TYR A 68 -9.77 -2.05 6.26
C TYR A 68 -10.51 -0.71 6.08
N GLU A 69 -11.85 -0.72 6.06
CA GLU A 69 -12.69 0.49 6.01
C GLU A 69 -12.68 1.25 7.36
N HIS A 70 -12.05 2.43 7.39
CA HIS A 70 -11.90 3.23 8.61
C HIS A 70 -13.19 3.94 9.06
N THR A 71 -14.11 4.21 8.15
CA THR A 71 -15.31 5.03 8.42
C THR A 71 -16.27 4.36 9.41
N ARG A 72 -16.40 3.04 9.38
CA ARG A 72 -17.28 2.30 10.29
C ARG A 72 -16.81 2.39 11.74
N GLY A 73 -15.50 2.22 11.96
CA GLY A 73 -14.90 2.41 13.29
C GLY A 73 -15.11 3.82 13.84
N LEU A 74 -14.97 4.84 13.00
CA LEU A 74 -15.19 6.24 13.38
C LEU A 74 -16.66 6.54 13.70
N LYS A 75 -17.60 6.03 12.88
CA LYS A 75 -19.05 6.17 13.17
C LYS A 75 -19.42 5.49 14.47
N TYR A 76 -18.90 4.28 14.71
CA TYR A 76 -19.13 3.58 15.97
C TYR A 76 -18.66 4.39 17.18
N TRP A 77 -17.50 5.04 17.11
CA TRP A 77 -17.02 5.91 18.18
C TRP A 77 -17.86 7.19 18.34
N SER A 78 -18.22 7.84 17.23
CA SER A 78 -19.00 9.08 17.26
C SER A 78 -20.43 8.89 17.76
N GLU A 79 -21.08 7.77 17.42
CA GLU A 79 -22.50 7.54 17.74
C GLU A 79 -22.68 6.84 19.10
N SER A 80 -21.62 6.27 19.68
CA SER A 80 -21.68 5.61 20.99
C SER A 80 -21.56 6.59 22.17
N ASP A 81 -21.53 7.91 21.94
CA ASP A 81 -21.27 8.97 22.94
C ASP A 81 -19.99 8.75 23.77
N THR A 82 -19.10 7.84 23.33
CA THR A 82 -17.87 7.48 24.05
C THR A 82 -16.72 8.39 23.70
N VAL A 83 -16.67 8.87 22.45
CA VAL A 83 -15.58 9.68 21.92
C VAL A 83 -16.12 10.77 20.99
N ASP A 84 -15.94 12.03 21.37
CA ASP A 84 -16.15 13.15 20.46
C ASP A 84 -14.99 13.21 19.46
N LEU A 85 -15.32 13.19 18.17
CA LEU A 85 -14.36 13.37 17.08
C LEU A 85 -13.91 14.84 17.03
N VAL A 86 -12.60 15.07 17.07
CA VAL A 86 -12.00 16.40 17.09
C VAL A 86 -11.70 16.90 15.68
N LEU A 87 -11.24 16.03 14.76
CA LEU A 87 -11.15 16.45 13.35
C LEU A 87 -12.55 16.54 12.73
N PRO A 88 -12.75 17.49 11.80
CA PRO A 88 -13.99 17.56 11.04
C PRO A 88 -14.29 16.27 10.25
N ASP A 89 -15.56 15.89 10.16
CA ASP A 89 -16.04 14.69 9.44
C ASP A 89 -15.56 14.59 7.98
N PHE A 90 -15.33 15.73 7.31
CA PHE A 90 -14.80 15.72 5.96
C PHE A 90 -13.35 15.26 5.90
N VAL A 91 -12.54 15.52 6.95
CA VAL A 91 -11.14 15.07 7.03
C VAL A 91 -11.09 13.57 7.22
N HIS A 92 -12.02 13.03 8.00
CA HIS A 92 -12.25 11.59 8.17
C HIS A 92 -12.75 10.91 6.89
N GLY A 93 -13.31 11.67 5.95
CA GLY A 93 -13.97 11.13 4.77
C GLY A 93 -15.33 10.50 5.07
N LEU A 94 -15.98 10.92 6.16
CA LEU A 94 -17.36 10.54 6.47
C LEU A 94 -18.35 11.35 5.62
N THR A 95 -18.04 12.63 5.40
CA THR A 95 -18.86 13.56 4.63
C THR A 95 -18.04 14.32 3.59
N ASP A 96 -18.70 14.80 2.53
CA ASP A 96 -18.11 15.80 1.64
C ASP A 96 -18.10 17.18 2.32
N THR A 97 -17.39 18.15 1.75
CA THR A 97 -17.39 19.56 2.11
C THR A 97 -18.77 20.22 2.17
N SER A 98 -19.76 19.62 1.50
CA SER A 98 -21.17 20.01 1.50
C SER A 98 -22.01 19.33 2.60
N GLY A 99 -21.43 18.41 3.37
CA GLY A 99 -22.09 17.66 4.44
C GLY A 99 -22.81 16.38 3.98
N THR A 100 -22.70 15.99 2.70
CA THR A 100 -23.30 14.74 2.21
C THR A 100 -22.45 13.52 2.61
N PRO A 101 -23.04 12.41 3.09
CA PRO A 101 -22.28 11.23 3.48
C PRO A 101 -21.57 10.59 2.28
N LEU A 102 -20.30 10.21 2.49
CA LEU A 102 -19.48 9.53 1.49
C LEU A 102 -19.52 8.01 1.70
N THR A 103 -19.40 7.25 0.62
CA THR A 103 -19.37 5.78 0.62
C THR A 103 -18.36 5.25 -0.39
N GLY A 104 -17.80 4.06 -0.14
CA GLY A 104 -16.85 3.41 -1.03
C GLY A 104 -15.52 4.17 -1.14
N ASP A 105 -14.91 4.20 -2.33
CA ASP A 105 -13.58 4.79 -2.54
C ASP A 105 -13.47 6.27 -2.17
N ALA A 106 -14.58 7.02 -2.18
CA ALA A 106 -14.58 8.45 -1.92
C ALA A 106 -14.18 8.79 -0.47
N THR A 107 -14.41 7.86 0.47
CA THR A 107 -14.11 8.06 1.90
C THR A 107 -12.61 8.13 2.19
N PHE A 108 -11.76 7.63 1.28
CA PHE A 108 -10.31 7.61 1.44
C PHE A 108 -9.64 8.86 0.88
N VAL A 109 -10.33 9.64 0.05
CA VAL A 109 -9.72 10.78 -0.67
C VAL A 109 -9.19 11.83 0.30
N ALA A 110 -10.01 12.26 1.26
CA ALA A 110 -9.62 13.29 2.20
C ALA A 110 -8.49 12.84 3.16
N PRO A 111 -8.55 11.65 3.79
CA PRO A 111 -7.43 11.14 4.58
C PRO A 111 -6.12 10.99 3.77
N VAL A 112 -6.20 10.50 2.53
CA VAL A 112 -5.01 10.37 1.66
C VAL A 112 -4.41 11.74 1.32
N LEU A 113 -5.25 12.74 1.01
CA LEU A 113 -4.80 14.11 0.79
C LEU A 113 -4.11 14.69 2.04
N LEU A 114 -4.63 14.37 3.23
CA LEU A 114 -3.99 14.71 4.49
C LEU A 114 -2.62 14.02 4.63
N CYS A 115 -2.48 12.74 4.29
CA CYS A 115 -1.19 12.06 4.27
C CYS A 115 -0.20 12.71 3.28
N ILE A 116 -0.66 13.13 2.10
CA ILE A 116 0.15 13.85 1.12
C ILE A 116 0.61 15.20 1.69
N ALA A 117 -0.30 15.96 2.31
CA ALA A 117 0.02 17.25 2.93
C ALA A 117 1.04 17.09 4.07
N ILE A 118 0.84 16.12 4.97
CA ILE A 118 1.77 15.80 6.04
C ILE A 118 3.14 15.42 5.47
N THR A 119 3.17 14.56 4.45
CA THR A 119 4.44 14.15 3.82
C THR A 119 5.13 15.34 3.15
N ALA A 120 4.41 16.21 2.46
CA ALA A 120 4.98 17.40 1.83
C ALA A 120 5.61 18.34 2.86
N ILE A 121 4.92 18.60 3.97
CA ILE A 121 5.43 19.40 5.10
C ILE A 121 6.67 18.72 5.70
N TRP A 122 6.60 17.42 5.96
CA TRP A 122 7.70 16.63 6.52
C TRP A 122 8.94 16.69 5.64
N VAL A 123 8.79 16.41 4.33
CA VAL A 123 9.88 16.47 3.36
C VAL A 123 10.43 17.87 3.25
N TYR A 124 9.58 18.90 3.27
CA TYR A 124 10.04 20.30 3.28
C TYR A 124 10.92 20.60 4.51
N ILE A 125 10.47 20.22 5.71
CA ILE A 125 11.21 20.42 6.97
C ILE A 125 12.55 19.66 6.94
N LEU A 126 12.59 18.43 6.43
CA LEU A 126 13.81 17.63 6.32
C LEU A 126 14.91 18.30 5.48
N HIS A 127 14.54 19.13 4.50
CA HIS A 127 15.51 19.84 3.66
C HIS A 127 15.93 21.19 4.26
N GLN A 128 15.33 21.63 5.36
CA GLN A 128 15.73 22.84 6.07
C GLN A 128 16.94 22.59 6.99
N PRO A 129 17.74 23.61 7.32
CA PRO A 129 18.83 23.50 8.28
C PRO A 129 18.35 23.02 9.66
N GLU A 130 19.24 22.36 10.41
CA GLU A 130 18.96 21.77 11.73
C GLU A 130 18.32 22.76 12.73
N LYS A 131 18.67 24.05 12.64
CA LYS A 131 18.07 25.10 13.47
C LYS A 131 16.56 25.24 13.23
N ILE A 132 16.12 25.14 11.98
CA ILE A 132 14.70 25.25 11.61
C ILE A 132 13.98 23.95 12.02
N GLN A 133 14.61 22.79 11.84
CA GLN A 133 14.02 21.51 12.27
C GLN A 133 13.79 21.47 13.78
N THR A 134 14.79 21.86 14.58
CA THR A 134 14.68 21.91 16.05
C THR A 134 13.67 22.94 16.52
N TRP A 135 13.57 24.09 15.84
CA TRP A 135 12.56 25.10 16.14
C TRP A 135 11.14 24.62 15.81
N ALA A 136 10.94 23.99 14.64
CA ALA A 136 9.66 23.41 14.24
C ALA A 136 9.19 22.34 15.25
N ASN A 137 10.09 21.42 15.63
CA ASN A 137 9.78 20.41 16.65
C ASN A 137 9.38 21.04 17.99
N ARG A 138 10.12 22.07 18.44
CA ARG A 138 9.77 22.80 19.67
C ARG A 138 8.40 23.46 19.57
N ILE A 139 8.06 24.07 18.43
CA ILE A 139 6.74 24.69 18.24
C ILE A 139 5.63 23.66 18.29
N ILE A 140 5.80 22.51 17.63
CA ILE A 140 4.80 21.44 17.65
C ILE A 140 4.60 20.94 19.09
N THR A 141 5.70 20.66 19.81
CA THR A 141 5.61 20.19 21.21
C THR A 141 5.01 21.24 22.14
N TRP A 142 5.51 22.48 22.12
CA TRP A 142 4.97 23.55 22.98
C TRP A 142 3.55 23.95 22.60
N GLY A 143 3.22 23.92 21.30
CA GLY A 143 1.87 24.17 20.80
C GLY A 143 0.89 23.12 21.30
N PHE A 144 1.27 21.83 21.26
CA PHE A 144 0.43 20.75 21.79
C PHE A 144 0.26 20.85 23.31
N LEU A 145 1.35 21.11 24.06
CA LEU A 145 1.27 21.32 25.51
C LEU A 145 0.40 22.54 25.87
N ALA A 146 0.54 23.63 25.11
CA ALA A 146 -0.27 24.83 25.28
C ALA A 146 -1.74 24.56 24.98
N TRP A 147 -2.06 23.85 23.90
CA TRP A 147 -3.43 23.46 23.58
C TRP A 147 -4.03 22.53 24.64
N MET A 148 -3.23 21.67 25.25
CA MET A 148 -3.70 20.82 26.35
C MET A 148 -4.02 21.62 27.62
N ALA A 149 -3.15 22.54 28.03
CA ALA A 149 -3.30 23.24 29.30
C ALA A 149 -4.15 24.53 29.22
N LEU A 150 -4.05 25.31 28.14
CA LEU A 150 -4.65 26.65 28.06
C LEU A 150 -6.18 26.64 28.08
N PRO A 151 -6.91 25.83 27.31
CA PRO A 151 -8.38 25.84 27.33
C PRO A 151 -8.92 25.50 28.71
N PHE A 152 -8.29 24.52 29.38
CA PHE A 152 -8.58 24.18 30.77
C PHE A 152 -8.34 25.37 31.70
N LEU A 153 -7.12 25.91 31.73
CA LEU A 153 -6.75 27.01 32.63
C LEU A 153 -7.61 28.26 32.40
N LEU A 154 -7.81 28.66 31.15
CA LEU A 154 -8.62 29.84 30.81
C LEU A 154 -10.08 29.65 31.23
N SER A 155 -10.66 28.48 30.98
CA SER A 155 -12.05 28.22 31.37
C SER A 155 -12.25 28.17 32.88
N TRP A 156 -11.31 27.55 33.60
CA TRP A 156 -11.35 27.47 35.06
C TRP A 156 -11.11 28.83 35.71
N ILE A 157 -10.10 29.59 35.25
CA ILE A 157 -9.83 30.95 35.77
C ILE A 157 -11.02 31.87 35.52
N TYR A 158 -11.60 31.82 34.32
CA TYR A 158 -12.79 32.61 34.00
C TYR A 158 -13.95 32.30 34.96
N GLN A 159 -14.20 31.01 35.24
CA GLN A 159 -15.27 30.64 36.16
C GLN A 159 -14.94 30.93 37.63
N ILE A 160 -13.66 30.92 38.03
CA ILE A 160 -13.27 31.40 39.38
C ILE A 160 -13.64 32.88 39.55
N VAL A 161 -13.46 33.69 38.50
CA VAL A 161 -13.79 35.12 38.53
C VAL A 161 -15.31 35.36 38.59
N VAL A 162 -16.10 34.55 37.86
CA VAL A 162 -17.56 34.73 37.76
C VAL A 162 -18.33 34.08 38.90
N ALA A 163 -17.98 32.84 39.28
CA ALA A 163 -18.73 32.02 40.23
C ALA A 163 -18.04 31.88 41.60
N GLY A 164 -16.82 32.43 41.75
CA GLY A 164 -16.02 32.35 42.97
C GLY A 164 -15.05 31.15 42.99
N PRO A 165 -14.16 31.09 44.01
CA PRO A 165 -13.14 30.05 44.10
C PRO A 165 -13.77 28.66 44.27
N HIS A 166 -13.55 27.78 43.29
CA HIS A 166 -14.00 26.39 43.31
C HIS A 166 -12.92 25.48 42.72
N LEU A 167 -12.96 24.20 43.12
CA LEU A 167 -12.14 23.18 42.50
C LEU A 167 -12.70 22.83 41.11
N PRO A 168 -11.85 22.50 40.13
CA PRO A 168 -12.29 22.22 38.75
C PRO A 168 -13.00 20.86 38.57
N PHE A 169 -13.37 20.18 39.66
CA PHE A 169 -14.01 18.87 39.69
C PHE A 169 -14.88 18.72 40.94
N GLY A 170 -15.84 17.80 40.90
CA GLY A 170 -16.66 17.40 42.07
C GLY A 170 -17.79 18.36 42.42
N ASN A 171 -18.13 19.30 41.53
CA ASN A 171 -19.26 20.22 41.74
C ASN A 171 -20.56 19.61 41.20
N GLU A 172 -21.69 19.93 41.85
CA GLU A 172 -23.03 19.49 41.41
C GLU A 172 -23.43 20.10 40.06
N ASN A 173 -22.96 21.31 39.77
CA ASN A 173 -23.17 21.95 38.46
C ASN A 173 -22.09 21.48 37.47
N PRO A 174 -22.45 20.77 36.38
CA PRO A 174 -21.49 20.26 35.41
C PRO A 174 -20.66 21.37 34.74
N ASN A 175 -21.20 22.59 34.65
CA ASN A 175 -20.50 23.73 34.05
C ASN A 175 -19.29 24.22 34.87
N LEU A 176 -19.17 23.79 36.13
CA LEU A 176 -18.03 24.09 37.01
C LEU A 176 -16.96 22.98 36.98
N ASN A 177 -17.24 21.86 36.31
CA ASN A 177 -16.31 20.74 36.16
C ASN A 177 -15.53 20.91 34.85
N HIS A 178 -14.38 21.56 34.91
CA HIS A 178 -13.57 21.86 33.73
C HIS A 178 -12.54 20.78 33.38
N ILE A 179 -12.37 19.78 34.25
CA ILE A 179 -11.37 18.72 34.05
C ILE A 179 -11.58 17.95 32.74
N GLY A 180 -12.82 17.90 32.24
CA GLY A 180 -13.17 17.32 30.94
C GLY A 180 -12.33 17.87 29.78
N LYS A 181 -12.04 19.18 29.79
CA LYS A 181 -11.29 19.85 28.71
C LYS A 181 -9.82 19.44 28.59
N LEU A 182 -9.27 18.78 29.62
CA LEU A 182 -7.92 18.20 29.54
C LEU A 182 -7.91 16.93 28.69
N TRP A 183 -9.06 16.29 28.47
CA TRP A 183 -9.19 15.05 27.71
C TRP A 183 -9.30 15.28 26.20
N ASP A 184 -9.82 16.41 25.72
CA ASP A 184 -9.98 16.70 24.29
C ASP A 184 -8.69 16.46 23.45
N PRO A 185 -7.49 16.90 23.88
CA PRO A 185 -6.25 16.62 23.14
C PRO A 185 -5.84 15.15 23.16
N PHE A 186 -6.22 14.39 24.18
CA PHE A 186 -6.01 12.94 24.21
C PHE A 186 -6.94 12.23 23.22
N MET A 187 -8.20 12.66 23.12
CA MET A 187 -9.15 12.14 22.14
C MET A 187 -8.67 12.39 20.72
N PHE A 188 -8.20 13.60 20.44
CA PHE A 188 -7.52 13.92 19.18
C PHE A 188 -6.32 13.01 18.90
N ALA A 189 -5.50 12.70 19.92
CA ALA A 189 -4.37 11.79 19.75
C ALA A 189 -4.82 10.35 19.44
N PHE A 190 -5.87 9.85 20.09
CA PHE A 190 -6.45 8.52 19.79
C PHE A 190 -7.00 8.45 18.37
N GLU A 191 -7.70 9.49 17.94
CA GLU A 191 -8.22 9.64 16.58
C GLU A 191 -7.10 9.63 15.53
N LEU A 192 -6.03 10.40 15.76
CA LEU A 192 -4.84 10.38 14.91
C LEU A 192 -4.12 9.04 14.91
N ILE A 193 -4.09 8.31 16.03
CA ILE A 193 -3.52 6.97 16.10
C ILE A 193 -4.37 5.99 15.29
N PHE A 194 -5.69 6.06 15.41
CA PHE A 194 -6.61 5.20 14.66
C PHE A 194 -6.45 5.40 13.15
N LEU A 195 -6.57 6.64 12.67
CA LEU A 195 -6.30 6.99 11.28
C LEU A 195 -4.86 6.65 10.89
N GLY A 196 -3.91 6.89 11.80
CA GLY A 196 -2.50 6.61 11.61
C GLY A 196 -2.23 5.13 11.39
N ILE A 197 -2.94 4.21 12.06
CA ILE A 197 -2.81 2.77 11.85
C ILE A 197 -3.33 2.38 10.48
N VAL A 198 -4.50 2.85 10.07
CA VAL A 198 -5.10 2.49 8.76
C VAL A 198 -4.27 3.05 7.60
N PHE A 199 -3.86 4.31 7.70
CA PHE A 199 -3.11 5.01 6.66
C PHE A 199 -1.58 4.94 6.82
N ALA A 200 -1.07 4.21 7.82
CA ALA A 200 0.35 3.95 8.06
C ALA A 200 1.11 3.56 6.78
N PRO A 201 0.66 2.59 5.96
CA PRO A 201 1.39 2.19 4.77
C PRO A 201 1.47 3.29 3.72
N ILE A 202 0.44 4.14 3.59
CA ILE A 202 0.47 5.28 2.67
C ILE A 202 1.45 6.34 3.15
N LEU A 203 1.37 6.73 4.42
CA LEU A 203 2.25 7.73 5.00
C LEU A 203 3.71 7.27 4.95
N ALA A 204 3.98 6.02 5.34
CA ALA A 204 5.32 5.44 5.24
C ALA A 204 5.81 5.32 3.80
N GLY A 205 4.96 4.90 2.86
CA GLY A 205 5.32 4.78 1.45
C GLY A 205 5.64 6.15 0.82
N LEU A 206 4.82 7.16 1.08
CA LEU A 206 5.05 8.53 0.60
C LEU A 206 6.33 9.14 1.20
N MET A 207 6.55 8.99 2.51
CA MET A 207 7.79 9.39 3.16
C MET A 207 9.01 8.64 2.60
N GLY A 208 8.84 7.37 2.23
CA GLY A 208 9.88 6.57 1.59
C GLY A 208 10.28 7.10 0.22
N ILE A 209 9.32 7.30 -0.69
CA ILE A 209 9.54 7.76 -2.07
C ILE A 209 10.13 9.17 -2.09
N TRP A 210 9.52 10.11 -1.36
CA TRP A 210 9.85 11.53 -1.45
C TRP A 210 10.93 11.97 -0.45
N GLY A 211 11.03 11.27 0.68
CA GLY A 211 12.08 11.44 1.70
C GLY A 211 13.33 10.58 1.47
N LEU A 212 13.37 9.78 0.40
CA LEU A 212 14.48 8.91 0.03
C LEU A 212 14.86 7.86 1.11
N SER A 213 13.88 7.21 1.72
CA SER A 213 14.10 6.24 2.80
C SER A 213 13.70 4.82 2.40
N LYS A 214 14.70 3.95 2.17
CA LYS A 214 14.49 2.52 1.88
C LYS A 214 13.74 1.82 2.99
N ARG A 215 14.08 2.14 4.25
CA ARG A 215 13.43 1.60 5.44
C ARG A 215 11.92 1.86 5.40
N MET A 216 11.48 3.08 5.11
CA MET A 216 10.06 3.42 5.12
C MET A 216 9.28 2.70 4.00
N VAL A 217 9.90 2.50 2.82
CA VAL A 217 9.32 1.67 1.75
C VAL A 217 9.12 0.23 2.24
N THR A 218 10.12 -0.37 2.89
CA THR A 218 10.01 -1.73 3.45
C THR A 218 8.93 -1.83 4.52
N TRP A 219 8.78 -0.82 5.38
CA TRP A 219 7.68 -0.78 6.37
C TRP A 219 6.31 -0.77 5.69
N ALA A 220 6.12 0.03 4.64
CA ALA A 220 4.87 0.07 3.88
C ALA A 220 4.54 -1.29 3.23
N VAL A 221 5.53 -1.91 2.57
CA VAL A 221 5.37 -3.27 2.00
C VAL A 221 5.04 -4.30 3.08
N GLY A 222 5.80 -4.29 4.18
CA GLY A 222 5.60 -5.21 5.31
C GLY A 222 4.21 -5.09 5.92
N TYR A 223 3.68 -3.87 6.03
CA TYR A 223 2.32 -3.63 6.51
C TYR A 223 1.28 -4.26 5.57
N PHE A 224 1.37 -4.02 4.25
CA PHE A 224 0.45 -4.64 3.29
C PHE A 224 0.52 -6.16 3.32
N LEU A 225 1.73 -6.73 3.40
CA LEU A 225 1.91 -8.18 3.51
C LEU A 225 1.37 -8.75 4.84
N MET A 226 1.47 -8.00 5.94
CA MET A 226 0.89 -8.38 7.22
C MET A 226 -0.64 -8.45 7.12
N VAL A 227 -1.29 -7.45 6.53
CA VAL A 227 -2.75 -7.44 6.33
C VAL A 227 -3.18 -8.65 5.50
N VAL A 228 -2.52 -8.89 4.36
CA VAL A 228 -2.79 -10.07 3.52
C VAL A 228 -2.55 -11.36 4.29
N GLY A 229 -1.49 -11.43 5.09
CA GLY A 229 -1.16 -12.60 5.91
C GLY A 229 -2.23 -12.92 6.96
N ILE A 230 -2.83 -11.91 7.59
CA ILE A 230 -3.95 -12.08 8.51
C ILE A 230 -5.17 -12.67 7.78
N HIS A 231 -5.55 -12.09 6.64
CA HIS A 231 -6.68 -12.57 5.84
C HIS A 231 -6.42 -13.97 5.24
N ALA A 232 -5.14 -14.30 4.99
CA ALA A 232 -4.73 -15.64 4.59
C ALA A 232 -4.89 -16.67 5.70
N MET A 233 -4.54 -16.33 6.95
CA MET A 233 -4.75 -17.24 8.08
C MET A 233 -6.23 -17.54 8.32
N LEU A 234 -7.11 -16.55 8.11
CA LEU A 234 -8.55 -16.73 8.22
C LEU A 234 -9.15 -17.60 7.11
N THR A 235 -8.36 -18.04 6.13
CA THR A 235 -8.84 -18.99 5.11
C THR A 235 -8.93 -20.42 5.66
N PHE A 236 -8.30 -20.71 6.81
CA PHE A 236 -8.38 -22.03 7.44
C PHE A 236 -9.58 -22.13 8.38
N GLU A 237 -10.51 -23.04 8.07
CA GLU A 237 -11.75 -23.29 8.82
C GLU A 237 -11.49 -23.51 10.33
N GLY A 238 -10.45 -24.27 10.68
CA GLY A 238 -10.08 -24.50 12.09
C GLY A 238 -9.63 -23.24 12.85
N ILE A 239 -9.30 -22.14 12.17
CA ILE A 239 -8.99 -20.84 12.79
C ILE A 239 -10.24 -19.98 12.89
N THR A 240 -11.07 -19.92 11.83
CA THR A 240 -12.31 -19.12 11.82
C THR A 240 -13.32 -19.61 12.85
N ASP A 241 -13.41 -20.92 13.07
CA ASP A 241 -14.33 -21.49 14.07
C ASP A 241 -13.90 -21.17 15.52
N ALA A 242 -12.62 -20.87 15.74
CA ALA A 242 -12.07 -20.59 17.06
C ALA A 242 -12.02 -19.08 17.37
N VAL A 243 -11.87 -18.24 16.35
CA VAL A 243 -11.69 -16.79 16.47
C VAL A 243 -12.51 -16.11 15.36
N ASP A 244 -13.76 -15.80 15.65
CA ASP A 244 -14.55 -14.92 14.78
C ASP A 244 -14.24 -13.45 15.10
N VAL A 245 -13.50 -12.83 14.19
CA VAL A 245 -13.13 -11.41 14.21
C VAL A 245 -13.90 -10.61 13.15
N GLY A 246 -14.87 -11.22 12.46
CA GLY A 246 -15.66 -10.54 11.43
C GLY A 246 -14.87 -10.12 10.18
N LEU A 247 -13.63 -10.58 10.02
CA LEU A 247 -12.77 -10.27 8.86
C LEU A 247 -12.99 -11.28 7.73
N GLN A 248 -12.92 -10.79 6.48
CA GLN A 248 -13.09 -11.67 5.32
C GLN A 248 -11.85 -12.55 5.09
N PRO A 249 -12.01 -13.85 4.78
CA PRO A 249 -10.89 -14.68 4.34
C PRO A 249 -10.39 -14.23 2.96
N LEU A 250 -9.24 -14.74 2.50
CA LEU A 250 -8.83 -14.52 1.12
C LEU A 250 -9.93 -15.02 0.17
N PRO A 251 -10.23 -14.29 -0.91
CA PRO A 251 -11.18 -14.78 -1.90
C PRO A 251 -10.65 -16.10 -2.47
N ALA A 252 -11.55 -17.07 -2.60
CA ALA A 252 -11.20 -18.40 -3.06
C ALA A 252 -10.42 -18.30 -4.37
N GLN A 253 -9.36 -19.09 -4.55
CA GLN A 253 -8.65 -19.07 -5.83
C GLN A 253 -9.33 -19.98 -6.87
N ILE A 254 -10.38 -20.69 -6.46
CA ILE A 254 -11.14 -21.68 -7.23
C ILE A 254 -12.18 -20.94 -8.08
N GLY A 255 -12.08 -21.06 -9.39
CA GLY A 255 -13.05 -20.49 -10.33
C GLY A 255 -12.53 -20.58 -11.76
N ASP A 256 -13.44 -20.81 -12.70
CA ASP A 256 -13.13 -21.04 -14.11
C ASP A 256 -12.46 -19.81 -14.75
N ALA A 257 -11.46 -20.07 -15.58
CA ALA A 257 -10.78 -19.06 -16.38
C ALA A 257 -11.74 -18.49 -17.43
N THR A 258 -12.28 -17.31 -17.17
CA THR A 258 -13.32 -16.68 -18.01
C THR A 258 -12.88 -15.34 -18.60
N LEU A 259 -11.80 -14.75 -18.09
CA LEU A 259 -11.30 -13.44 -18.53
C LEU A 259 -10.07 -13.56 -19.46
N TYR A 260 -9.91 -12.56 -20.34
CA TYR A 260 -8.82 -12.45 -21.34
C TYR A 260 -8.60 -13.70 -22.19
N GLY A 261 -9.68 -14.26 -22.73
CA GLY A 261 -9.60 -15.45 -23.58
C GLY A 261 -9.42 -16.76 -22.80
N GLY A 262 -9.80 -16.78 -21.52
CA GLY A 262 -9.71 -17.95 -20.65
C GLY A 262 -8.35 -18.14 -19.99
N LEU A 263 -7.63 -17.05 -19.74
CA LEU A 263 -6.30 -17.07 -19.09
C LEU A 263 -6.34 -16.62 -17.62
N PHE A 264 -7.46 -16.05 -17.17
CA PHE A 264 -7.61 -15.59 -15.80
C PHE A 264 -9.01 -15.89 -15.27
N SER A 265 -9.05 -16.46 -14.07
CA SER A 265 -10.19 -16.39 -13.18
C SER A 265 -10.36 -14.95 -12.64
N PRO A 266 -11.60 -14.40 -12.63
CA PRO A 266 -11.88 -13.11 -11.99
C PRO A 266 -11.40 -13.02 -10.55
N LEU A 267 -11.43 -14.14 -9.83
CA LEU A 267 -11.09 -14.24 -8.43
C LEU A 267 -9.56 -14.26 -8.22
N SER A 268 -8.81 -15.02 -9.04
CA SER A 268 -7.33 -15.03 -8.99
C SER A 268 -6.72 -13.68 -9.40
N LEU A 269 -7.34 -12.97 -10.35
CA LEU A 269 -6.90 -11.66 -10.81
C LEU A 269 -6.89 -10.62 -9.67
N THR A 270 -7.78 -10.74 -8.67
CA THR A 270 -7.79 -9.84 -7.51
C THR A 270 -6.47 -9.91 -6.73
N LEU A 271 -6.03 -11.11 -6.32
CA LEU A 271 -4.77 -11.31 -5.60
C LEU A 271 -3.56 -11.01 -6.47
N ILE A 272 -3.56 -11.46 -7.74
CA ILE A 272 -2.47 -11.19 -8.67
C ILE A 272 -2.29 -9.68 -8.84
N SER A 273 -3.38 -8.92 -8.93
CA SER A 273 -3.32 -7.46 -9.04
C SER A 273 -2.68 -6.81 -7.82
N ILE A 274 -3.03 -7.25 -6.60
CA ILE A 274 -2.43 -6.74 -5.35
C ILE A 274 -0.94 -7.08 -5.32
N ALA A 275 -0.56 -8.32 -5.64
CA ALA A 275 0.82 -8.76 -5.65
C ALA A 275 1.68 -7.96 -6.65
N ILE A 276 1.20 -7.77 -7.88
CA ILE A 276 1.90 -6.99 -8.90
C ILE A 276 2.04 -5.53 -8.48
N LEU A 277 0.97 -4.93 -7.93
CA LEU A 277 1.05 -3.55 -7.45
C LEU A 277 2.09 -3.39 -6.34
N ILE A 278 2.19 -4.34 -5.40
CA ILE A 278 3.23 -4.35 -4.36
C ILE A 278 4.64 -4.46 -4.99
N ILE A 279 4.83 -5.36 -5.97
CA ILE A 279 6.11 -5.52 -6.67
C ILE A 279 6.50 -4.24 -7.40
N VAL A 280 5.59 -3.65 -8.17
CA VAL A 280 5.81 -2.40 -8.91
C VAL A 280 6.14 -1.27 -7.94
N PHE A 281 5.39 -1.12 -6.85
CA PHE A 281 5.66 -0.13 -5.81
C PHE A 281 7.06 -0.29 -5.22
N MET A 282 7.40 -1.50 -4.77
CA MET A 282 8.67 -1.78 -4.13
C MET A 282 9.85 -1.54 -5.08
N GLU A 283 9.80 -2.10 -6.29
CA GLU A 283 10.89 -2.00 -7.27
C GLU A 283 11.09 -0.55 -7.71
N SER A 284 10.02 0.15 -8.10
CA SER A 284 10.12 1.54 -8.56
C SER A 284 10.57 2.49 -7.45
N ALA A 285 10.10 2.32 -6.21
CA ALA A 285 10.53 3.14 -5.09
C ALA A 285 12.00 2.90 -4.72
N LEU A 286 12.44 1.64 -4.64
CA LEU A 286 13.84 1.30 -4.32
C LEU A 286 14.79 1.73 -5.45
N ALA A 287 14.35 1.69 -6.71
CA ALA A 287 15.11 2.17 -7.86
C ALA A 287 15.36 3.68 -7.79
N VAL A 288 14.32 4.49 -7.51
CA VAL A 288 14.46 5.94 -7.31
C VAL A 288 15.51 6.25 -6.26
N ILE A 289 15.39 5.62 -5.09
CA ILE A 289 16.26 5.89 -3.95
C ILE A 289 17.70 5.49 -4.29
N SER A 290 17.90 4.29 -4.85
CA SER A 290 19.24 3.79 -5.17
C SER A 290 19.93 4.60 -6.27
N HIS A 291 19.20 5.04 -7.30
CA HIS A 291 19.77 5.90 -8.34
C HIS A 291 20.12 7.30 -7.83
N LEU A 292 19.30 7.87 -6.94
CA LEU A 292 19.59 9.17 -6.34
C LEU A 292 20.73 9.10 -5.31
N GLU A 293 20.80 8.04 -4.50
CA GLU A 293 21.93 7.77 -3.60
C GLU A 293 23.23 7.61 -4.40
N TYR A 294 23.21 6.83 -5.48
CA TYR A 294 24.37 6.67 -6.36
C TYR A 294 24.84 8.01 -6.91
N ALA A 295 23.92 8.82 -7.44
CA ALA A 295 24.26 10.16 -7.95
C ALA A 295 24.79 11.10 -6.86
N ALA A 296 24.33 10.97 -5.62
CA ALA A 296 24.79 11.76 -4.48
C ALA A 296 26.25 11.43 -4.10
N MET A 297 26.63 10.16 -4.18
CA MET A 297 27.97 9.66 -3.84
C MET A 297 29.05 9.99 -4.88
N LEU A 298 28.66 10.35 -6.10
CA LEU A 298 29.63 10.71 -7.14
C LEU A 298 30.44 11.98 -6.76
N PRO A 299 31.72 12.06 -7.14
CA PRO A 299 32.49 13.30 -7.05
C PRO A 299 31.87 14.42 -7.89
N GLU A 300 32.07 15.69 -7.48
CA GLU A 300 31.49 16.85 -8.17
C GLU A 300 31.90 16.96 -9.64
N ASP A 301 33.14 16.60 -9.96
CA ASP A 301 33.64 16.59 -11.35
C ASP A 301 32.95 15.52 -12.21
N ALA A 302 32.64 14.37 -11.63
CA ALA A 302 31.94 13.28 -12.32
C ALA A 302 30.46 13.65 -12.60
N LYS A 303 29.82 14.46 -11.74
CA LYS A 303 28.43 14.90 -11.92
C LYS A 303 28.21 15.78 -13.15
N ARG A 304 29.29 16.38 -13.68
CA ARG A 304 29.29 17.28 -14.84
C ARG A 304 29.95 16.66 -16.07
N ASN A 305 30.55 15.49 -15.94
CA ASN A 305 31.20 14.81 -17.04
C ASN A 305 30.15 14.13 -17.95
N PRO A 306 30.17 14.39 -19.28
CA PRO A 306 29.19 13.86 -20.23
C PRO A 306 29.15 12.33 -20.28
N GLU A 307 30.29 11.66 -20.07
CA GLU A 307 30.37 10.20 -20.12
C GLU A 307 29.58 9.56 -18.96
N TYR A 308 29.80 10.05 -17.73
CA TYR A 308 29.08 9.58 -16.55
C TYR A 308 27.59 9.89 -16.63
N VAL A 309 27.21 11.06 -17.16
CA VAL A 309 25.81 11.42 -17.37
C VAL A 309 25.14 10.45 -18.36
N ASN A 310 25.81 10.12 -19.45
CA ASN A 310 25.29 9.17 -20.45
C ASN A 310 25.20 7.75 -19.90
N GLN A 311 26.22 7.28 -19.18
CA GLN A 311 26.19 5.98 -18.50
C GLN A 311 25.04 5.90 -17.50
N PHE A 312 24.86 6.92 -16.66
CA PHE A 312 23.73 6.99 -15.73
C PHE A 312 22.39 6.92 -16.45
N ASN A 313 22.21 7.71 -17.53
CA ASN A 313 20.97 7.70 -18.31
C ASN A 313 20.69 6.32 -18.92
N ASN A 314 21.72 5.65 -19.44
CA ASN A 314 21.58 4.30 -20.01
C ASN A 314 21.18 3.28 -18.95
N VAL A 315 21.76 3.35 -17.75
CA VAL A 315 21.41 2.47 -16.63
C VAL A 315 19.95 2.68 -16.21
N VAL A 316 19.52 3.93 -16.03
CA VAL A 316 18.12 4.23 -15.62
C VAL A 316 17.12 3.82 -16.71
N ASN A 317 17.41 4.09 -17.99
CA ASN A 317 16.56 3.66 -19.10
C ASN A 317 16.45 2.14 -19.18
N SER A 318 17.58 1.44 -19.04
CA SER A 318 17.61 -0.03 -19.01
C SER A 318 16.77 -0.56 -17.85
N HIS A 319 16.91 0.02 -16.65
CA HIS A 319 16.13 -0.36 -15.48
C HIS A 319 14.62 -0.20 -15.72
N LEU A 320 14.18 0.93 -16.31
CA LEU A 320 12.77 1.16 -16.63
C LEU A 320 12.18 0.07 -17.56
N VAL A 321 12.95 -0.31 -18.59
CA VAL A 321 12.54 -1.37 -19.52
C VAL A 321 12.51 -2.72 -18.80
N HIS A 322 13.56 -3.06 -18.05
CA HIS A 322 13.63 -4.31 -17.28
C HIS A 322 12.49 -4.45 -16.29
N MET A 323 12.20 -3.40 -15.52
CA MET A 323 11.09 -3.40 -14.56
C MET A 323 9.77 -3.74 -15.27
N THR A 324 9.49 -3.11 -16.41
CA THR A 324 8.25 -3.33 -17.17
C THR A 324 8.18 -4.75 -17.73
N VAL A 325 9.25 -5.22 -18.37
CA VAL A 325 9.32 -6.54 -19.01
C VAL A 325 9.25 -7.66 -17.97
N ILE A 326 10.04 -7.56 -16.91
CA ILE A 326 10.09 -8.59 -15.85
C ILE A 326 8.74 -8.64 -15.13
N THR A 327 8.14 -7.50 -14.80
CA THR A 327 6.82 -7.48 -14.16
C THR A 327 5.75 -8.13 -15.04
N ALA A 328 5.76 -7.87 -16.35
CA ALA A 328 4.83 -8.51 -17.29
C ALA A 328 5.04 -10.02 -17.38
N VAL A 329 6.29 -10.49 -17.42
CA VAL A 329 6.63 -11.92 -17.42
C VAL A 329 6.20 -12.58 -16.11
N VAL A 330 6.44 -11.92 -14.97
CA VAL A 330 6.01 -12.42 -13.65
C VAL A 330 4.49 -12.54 -13.60
N MET A 331 3.73 -11.51 -13.99
CA MET A 331 2.27 -11.57 -14.09
C MET A 331 1.80 -12.78 -14.89
N LEU A 332 2.32 -12.92 -16.12
CA LEU A 332 1.90 -13.98 -17.04
C LEU A 332 2.24 -15.37 -16.50
N THR A 333 3.46 -15.54 -15.98
CA THR A 333 3.92 -16.81 -15.44
C THR A 333 3.11 -17.19 -14.21
N THR A 334 2.81 -16.24 -13.33
CA THR A 334 1.96 -16.48 -12.14
C THR A 334 0.54 -16.86 -12.53
N ALA A 335 -0.04 -16.21 -13.55
CA ALA A 335 -1.38 -16.55 -14.03
C ALA A 335 -1.43 -17.99 -14.56
N ILE A 336 -0.49 -18.36 -15.43
CA ILE A 336 -0.37 -19.73 -15.97
C ILE A 336 -0.14 -20.73 -14.85
N ALA A 337 0.70 -20.39 -13.86
CA ALA A 337 1.00 -21.29 -12.74
C ALA A 337 -0.24 -21.60 -11.87
N ILE A 338 -1.16 -20.64 -11.73
CA ILE A 338 -2.37 -20.80 -10.92
C ILE A 338 -3.42 -21.66 -11.64
N GLU A 339 -3.46 -21.67 -12.96
CA GLU A 339 -4.43 -22.43 -13.77
C GLU A 339 -3.79 -23.65 -14.47
N PHE A 340 -2.62 -24.06 -13.99
CA PHE A 340 -1.85 -25.12 -14.64
C PHE A 340 -2.55 -26.49 -14.57
N ASP A 341 -3.35 -26.70 -13.54
CA ASP A 341 -4.20 -27.87 -13.33
C ASP A 341 -5.29 -27.99 -14.40
N ASP A 342 -6.03 -26.91 -14.67
CA ASP A 342 -7.04 -26.88 -15.74
C ASP A 342 -6.41 -27.13 -17.12
N PHE A 343 -5.21 -26.57 -17.35
CA PHE A 343 -4.42 -26.85 -18.55
C PHE A 343 -4.07 -28.33 -18.69
N LEU A 344 -3.62 -28.98 -17.60
CA LEU A 344 -3.30 -30.41 -17.63
C LEU A 344 -4.54 -31.27 -17.90
N ILE A 345 -5.68 -30.95 -17.27
CA ILE A 345 -6.94 -31.65 -17.52
C ILE A 345 -7.35 -31.50 -18.99
N SER A 346 -7.27 -30.29 -19.55
CA SER A 346 -7.57 -30.05 -20.97
C SER A 346 -6.62 -30.81 -21.90
N LEU A 347 -5.32 -30.89 -21.58
CA LEU A 347 -4.33 -31.62 -22.37
C LEU A 347 -4.57 -33.13 -22.34
N VAL A 348 -4.89 -33.67 -21.17
CA VAL A 348 -5.22 -35.09 -20.99
C VAL A 348 -6.54 -35.45 -21.69
N GLY A 349 -7.54 -34.55 -21.66
CA GLY A 349 -8.78 -34.68 -22.42
C GLY A 349 -8.56 -34.64 -23.94
N LEU A 350 -7.60 -33.85 -24.43
CA LEU A 350 -7.25 -33.82 -25.86
C LEU A 350 -6.52 -35.11 -26.31
N LEU A 351 -5.90 -35.83 -25.37
CA LEU A 351 -5.27 -37.14 -25.57
C LEU A 351 -6.25 -38.31 -25.38
N GLU A 352 -7.56 -38.06 -25.39
CA GLU A 352 -8.61 -39.06 -25.19
C GLU A 352 -8.48 -40.27 -26.13
N GLY A 353 -8.42 -41.46 -25.52
CA GLY A 353 -8.35 -42.76 -26.20
C GLY A 353 -7.73 -43.90 -25.38
N SER A 354 -7.13 -43.62 -24.21
CA SER A 354 -6.47 -44.63 -23.37
C SER A 354 -7.06 -44.72 -21.96
N GLN A 355 -7.11 -45.92 -21.38
CA GLN A 355 -7.55 -46.13 -19.98
C GLN A 355 -6.70 -45.34 -18.97
N TRP A 356 -5.46 -45.02 -19.34
CA TRP A 356 -4.53 -44.22 -18.55
C TRP A 356 -4.96 -42.75 -18.47
N SER A 357 -5.44 -42.14 -19.56
CA SER A 357 -5.90 -40.74 -19.54
C SER A 357 -7.15 -40.56 -18.67
N GLY A 358 -8.05 -41.55 -18.63
CA GLY A 358 -9.21 -41.55 -17.72
C GLY A 358 -8.82 -41.63 -16.24
N GLN A 359 -7.89 -42.52 -15.87
CA GLN A 359 -7.41 -42.64 -14.49
C GLN A 359 -6.63 -41.41 -14.02
N VAL A 360 -5.86 -40.78 -14.91
CA VAL A 360 -5.14 -39.54 -14.61
C VAL A 360 -6.13 -38.37 -14.46
N SER A 361 -7.15 -38.28 -15.30
CA SER A 361 -8.20 -37.25 -15.18
C SER A 361 -8.96 -37.36 -13.86
N GLU A 362 -9.43 -38.55 -13.50
CA GLU A 362 -10.20 -38.79 -12.27
C GLU A 362 -9.32 -38.60 -11.02
N SER A 363 -8.05 -39.00 -11.06
CA SER A 363 -7.09 -38.76 -9.98
C SER A 363 -6.70 -37.28 -9.85
N LEU A 364 -6.63 -36.53 -10.95
CA LEU A 364 -6.37 -35.09 -10.93
C LEU A 364 -7.57 -34.36 -10.34
N GLU A 365 -8.79 -34.66 -10.79
CA GLU A 365 -10.03 -34.07 -10.26
C GLU A 365 -10.16 -34.28 -8.73
N LEU A 366 -9.85 -35.48 -8.23
CA LEU A 366 -9.89 -35.80 -6.79
C LEU A 366 -8.71 -35.21 -5.97
N GLN A 367 -7.54 -34.99 -6.56
CA GLN A 367 -6.43 -34.30 -5.87
C GLN A 367 -6.57 -32.78 -5.89
N LEU A 368 -7.25 -32.22 -6.90
CA LEU A 368 -7.46 -30.78 -7.06
C LEU A 368 -8.57 -30.22 -6.16
N THR A 369 -9.40 -31.08 -5.57
CA THR A 369 -10.25 -30.72 -4.41
C THR A 369 -9.44 -30.13 -3.22
N TYR A 370 -8.10 -30.31 -3.19
CA TYR A 370 -7.19 -29.77 -2.17
C TYR A 370 -6.20 -28.68 -2.65
N GLY A 371 -6.40 -28.08 -3.83
CA GLY A 371 -6.11 -26.64 -4.00
C GLY A 371 -5.02 -26.19 -4.96
N LYS A 372 -5.20 -24.94 -5.43
CA LYS A 372 -4.35 -24.20 -6.37
C LYS A 372 -2.88 -24.02 -5.94
N VAL A 373 -2.57 -24.18 -4.66
CA VAL A 373 -1.18 -24.19 -4.16
C VAL A 373 -0.41 -25.40 -4.69
N ILE A 374 -1.06 -26.55 -4.85
CA ILE A 374 -0.47 -27.75 -5.44
C ILE A 374 -0.26 -27.54 -6.94
N SER A 375 -1.21 -26.89 -7.63
CA SER A 375 -1.10 -26.51 -9.05
C SER A 375 0.14 -25.62 -9.31
N ALA A 376 0.32 -24.55 -8.53
CA ALA A 376 1.50 -23.70 -8.61
C ALA A 376 2.81 -24.44 -8.29
N GLY A 377 2.80 -25.34 -7.30
CA GLY A 377 3.94 -26.20 -6.97
C GLY A 377 4.31 -27.18 -8.09
N LEU A 378 3.31 -27.78 -8.73
CA LEU A 378 3.48 -28.71 -9.86
C LEU A 378 4.04 -27.96 -11.08
N PHE A 379 3.53 -26.76 -11.35
CA PHE A 379 4.07 -25.88 -12.39
C PHE A 379 5.55 -25.56 -12.16
N LEU A 380 5.93 -25.17 -10.94
CA LEU A 380 7.33 -24.90 -10.60
C LEU A 380 8.22 -26.13 -10.80
N LEU A 381 7.73 -27.33 -10.45
CA LEU A 381 8.45 -28.59 -10.68
C LEU A 381 8.64 -28.82 -12.18
N VAL A 382 7.61 -28.63 -12.99
CA VAL A 382 7.67 -28.77 -14.46
C VAL A 382 8.66 -27.77 -15.07
N VAL A 383 8.60 -26.49 -14.70
CA VAL A 383 9.53 -25.47 -15.19
C VAL A 383 10.97 -25.75 -14.74
N ALA A 384 11.16 -26.18 -13.48
CA ALA A 384 12.46 -26.59 -12.98
C ALA A 384 13.00 -27.81 -13.74
N GLY A 385 12.14 -28.77 -14.07
CA GLY A 385 12.44 -29.94 -14.90
C GLY A 385 12.80 -29.56 -16.34
N MET A 386 12.13 -28.56 -16.91
CA MET A 386 12.43 -28.06 -18.27
C MET A 386 13.86 -27.55 -18.43
N ARG A 387 14.56 -27.16 -17.35
CA ARG A 387 16.00 -26.87 -17.38
C ARG A 387 16.84 -28.02 -17.94
N PHE A 388 16.42 -29.26 -17.73
CA PHE A 388 17.13 -30.44 -18.20
C PHE A 388 16.71 -30.88 -19.60
N VAL A 389 15.59 -30.35 -20.11
CA VAL A 389 14.99 -30.74 -21.40
C VAL A 389 15.25 -29.68 -22.47
N LEU A 390 15.11 -28.40 -22.13
CA LEU A 390 15.24 -27.28 -23.06
C LEU A 390 16.63 -26.65 -22.96
N PRO A 391 17.34 -26.44 -24.10
CA PRO A 391 18.64 -25.81 -24.12
C PRO A 391 18.51 -24.30 -23.94
N TRP A 392 18.28 -23.85 -22.71
CA TRP A 392 17.97 -22.44 -22.40
C TRP A 392 18.98 -21.44 -22.94
N GLN A 393 20.28 -21.79 -22.92
CA GLN A 393 21.34 -20.95 -23.48
C GLN A 393 21.15 -20.64 -24.99
N ARG A 394 20.55 -21.56 -25.75
CA ARG A 394 20.26 -21.34 -27.17
C ARG A 394 19.04 -20.45 -27.37
N LEU A 395 18.00 -20.65 -26.56
CA LEU A 395 16.79 -19.84 -26.59
C LEU A 395 17.07 -18.39 -26.19
N THR A 396 17.82 -18.17 -25.11
CA THR A 396 18.22 -16.82 -24.69
C THR A 396 19.09 -16.14 -25.75
N GLY A 397 20.01 -16.87 -26.38
CA GLY A 397 20.83 -16.34 -27.48
C GLY A 397 20.02 -15.89 -28.69
N ILE A 398 18.96 -16.62 -29.05
CA ILE A 398 18.03 -16.24 -30.14
C ILE A 398 17.23 -14.99 -29.78
N ILE A 399 16.75 -14.90 -28.53
CA ILE A 399 16.00 -13.74 -28.05
C ILE A 399 16.89 -12.50 -28.02
N GLU A 400 18.14 -12.61 -27.55
CA GLU A 400 19.13 -11.53 -27.57
C GLU A 400 19.47 -11.06 -29.00
N THR A 401 19.57 -11.98 -29.96
CA THR A 401 19.76 -11.60 -31.37
C THR A 401 18.52 -10.96 -31.97
N GLY A 402 17.32 -11.38 -31.58
CA GLY A 402 16.07 -10.74 -31.99
C GLY A 402 15.92 -9.32 -31.45
N MET A 403 16.18 -9.13 -30.15
CA MET A 403 16.13 -7.81 -29.50
C MET A 403 17.20 -6.86 -30.02
N SER A 404 18.40 -7.36 -30.36
CA SER A 404 19.45 -6.50 -30.93
C SER A 404 19.12 -6.02 -32.34
N ARG A 405 18.37 -6.80 -33.13
CA ARG A 405 17.85 -6.36 -34.44
C ARG A 405 16.78 -5.28 -34.30
N LEU A 406 15.80 -5.47 -33.40
CA LEU A 406 14.76 -4.48 -33.11
C LEU A 406 15.27 -3.15 -32.53
N ARG A 407 16.50 -3.12 -32.00
CA ARG A 407 17.15 -1.91 -31.50
C ARG A 407 17.96 -1.17 -32.56
N ASN A 408 18.33 -1.86 -33.64
CA ASN A 408 19.13 -1.31 -34.74
C ASN A 408 18.27 -0.86 -35.94
N ASP A 409 17.01 -1.30 -35.99
CA ASP A 409 15.93 -0.74 -36.82
C ASP A 409 15.16 0.31 -36.02
#